data_AF-A0A1J5BT29-F1
#
_entry.id   AF-A0A1J5BT29-F1
#
_cell.length_a   1.000
_cell.length_b   1.000
_cell.length_c   1.000
_cell.angle_alpha   90.00
_cell.angle_beta   90.00
_cell.angle_gamma   90.00
#
_symmetry.space_group_name_H-M   'P 1'
#
loop_
_entity.id
_entity.type
_entity.pdbx_description
1 polymer ?
#
loop_
_entity_poly.entity_id
_entity_poly.type
_entity_poly.pdbx_seq_one_letter_code
_entity_poly.pdbx_strand_id
1 'polypeptide(L)'
;MLQNDFLARNSKRLEYIFEKAIFHKGFSCIDVLQPCITFNNTYEYFRERVYKLEEADYKPDNYENAVMKSLEYDGKIPIGIFYDKENETFESAIRGKSNYFKEREIPEIEEILKEKV
;
A
#
# COMPACT_ATOMS: atom_id res chain seq x y z
N MET A 1 19.76 -9.82 23.24
CA MET A 1 18.82 -8.70 23.10
C MET A 1 18.09 -8.91 21.79
N LEU A 2 16.80 -9.23 21.85
CA LEU A 2 16.13 -10.12 20.90
C LEU A 2 15.80 -9.44 19.55
N GLN A 3 16.32 -10.00 18.46
CA GLN A 3 15.97 -9.72 17.07
C GLN A 3 14.52 -10.13 16.76
N ASN A 4 13.54 -9.33 17.16
CA ASN A 4 12.11 -9.63 17.01
C ASN A 4 11.39 -8.61 16.12
N ASP A 5 11.97 -8.33 14.95
CA ASP A 5 11.69 -7.14 14.13
C ASP A 5 10.84 -7.39 12.87
N PHE A 6 10.03 -8.45 12.80
CA PHE A 6 9.51 -8.91 11.49
C PHE A 6 7.99 -8.94 11.29
N LEU A 7 7.19 -8.76 12.35
CA LEU A 7 5.71 -8.87 12.29
C LEU A 7 5.04 -7.57 12.74
N ALA A 8 3.71 -7.57 12.91
CA ALA A 8 2.93 -6.45 13.47
C ALA A 8 3.48 -5.85 14.79
N ARG A 9 4.40 -6.55 15.48
CA ARG A 9 5.13 -6.05 16.65
C ARG A 9 6.28 -5.07 16.33
N ASN A 10 6.76 -4.98 15.10
CA ASN A 10 7.75 -3.97 14.71
C ASN A 10 7.03 -2.71 14.24
N SER A 11 6.75 -1.82 15.19
CA SER A 11 6.05 -0.57 14.93
C SER A 11 6.76 0.31 13.90
N LYS A 12 8.09 0.42 13.93
CA LYS A 12 8.85 1.31 13.03
C LYS A 12 8.84 0.85 11.58
N ARG A 13 8.97 -0.45 11.33
CA ARG A 13 8.91 -0.97 9.96
C ARG A 13 7.50 -0.86 9.40
N LEU A 14 6.50 -1.20 10.22
CA LEU A 14 5.11 -1.09 9.81
C LEU A 14 4.76 0.37 9.49
N GLU A 15 5.17 1.30 10.36
CA GLU A 15 5.08 2.75 10.15
C GLU A 15 5.69 3.17 8.81
N TYR A 16 6.92 2.72 8.50
CA TYR A 16 7.56 3.00 7.21
C TYR A 16 6.75 2.49 6.00
N ILE A 17 6.21 1.27 6.07
CA ILE A 17 5.39 0.70 4.98
C ILE A 17 4.09 1.49 4.82
N PHE A 18 3.43 1.84 5.93
CA PHE A 18 2.21 2.66 5.89
C PHE A 18 2.49 4.08 5.38
N GLU A 19 3.59 4.71 5.80
CA GLU A 19 4.00 6.01 5.28
C GLU A 19 4.15 5.97 3.76
N LYS A 20 4.87 4.98 3.23
CA LYS A 20 5.03 4.79 1.78
C LYS A 20 3.71 4.56 1.08
N ALA A 21 2.81 3.74 1.64
CA ALA A 21 1.50 3.48 1.06
C ALA A 21 0.60 4.73 1.05
N ILE A 22 0.56 5.49 2.15
CA ILE A 22 -0.26 6.70 2.27
C ILE A 22 0.19 7.78 1.27
N PHE A 23 1.51 7.94 1.09
CA PHE A 23 2.06 8.91 0.15
C PHE A 23 2.13 8.41 -1.30
N HIS A 24 1.83 7.14 -1.56
CA HIS A 24 1.78 6.59 -2.90
C HIS A 24 0.63 7.24 -3.70
N LYS A 25 0.94 7.73 -4.91
CA LYS A 25 -0.06 8.35 -5.79
C LYS A 25 -0.78 7.28 -6.60
N GLY A 26 -1.79 6.69 -5.99
CA GLY A 26 -2.61 5.67 -6.61
C GLY A 26 -3.15 4.69 -5.59
N PHE A 27 -3.46 3.49 -6.04
CA PHE A 27 -3.92 2.43 -5.17
C PHE A 27 -2.74 1.75 -4.47
N SER A 28 -2.79 1.69 -3.14
CA SER A 28 -1.84 0.95 -2.31
C SER A 28 -2.53 -0.19 -1.57
N CYS A 29 -1.91 -1.37 -1.52
CA CYS A 29 -2.37 -2.51 -0.73
C CYS A 29 -1.27 -2.94 0.24
N ILE A 30 -1.63 -3.14 1.50
CA ILE A 30 -0.73 -3.64 2.54
C ILE A 30 -1.35 -4.89 3.16
N ASP A 31 -0.66 -6.01 3.05
CA ASP A 31 -0.97 -7.22 3.80
C ASP A 31 -0.05 -7.32 5.04
N VAL A 32 -0.64 -7.55 6.21
CA VAL A 32 0.05 -7.57 7.49
C VAL A 32 -0.07 -8.95 8.10
N LEU A 33 1.06 -9.64 8.21
CA LEU A 33 1.16 -10.91 8.94
C LEU A 33 0.92 -10.68 10.44
N GLN A 34 -0.32 -10.91 10.88
CA GLN A 34 -0.77 -10.73 12.25
C GLN A 34 -1.10 -12.08 12.90
N PRO A 35 -0.22 -12.63 13.76
CA PRO A 35 -0.55 -13.85 14.49
C PRO A 35 -1.69 -13.61 15.49
N CYS A 36 -2.64 -14.52 15.55
CA CYS A 36 -3.73 -14.51 16.53
C CYS A 36 -3.38 -15.49 17.66
N ILE A 37 -2.83 -14.97 18.76
CA ILE A 37 -2.31 -15.78 19.88
C ILE A 37 -3.33 -16.76 20.46
N THR A 38 -4.61 -16.43 20.41
CA THR A 38 -5.69 -17.21 21.04
C THR A 38 -6.09 -18.43 20.21
N PHE A 39 -6.17 -18.28 18.89
CA PHE A 39 -6.75 -19.30 18.01
C PHE A 39 -5.73 -19.94 17.07
N ASN A 40 -4.66 -19.23 16.71
CA ASN A 40 -3.63 -19.75 15.81
C ASN A 40 -2.29 -19.03 16.04
N ASN A 41 -1.48 -19.56 16.96
CA ASN A 41 -0.21 -18.97 17.32
C ASN A 41 0.90 -19.35 16.32
N THR A 42 1.02 -18.55 15.26
CA THR A 42 2.01 -18.71 14.18
C THR A 42 3.25 -17.84 14.35
N TYR A 43 3.47 -17.30 15.55
CA TYR A 43 4.54 -16.32 15.78
C TYR A 43 5.94 -16.90 15.54
N GLU A 44 6.24 -18.10 16.06
CA GLU A 44 7.51 -18.78 15.82
C GLU A 44 7.66 -19.19 14.36
N TYR A 45 6.58 -19.71 13.77
CA TYR A 45 6.54 -20.10 12.35
C TYR A 45 7.00 -18.95 11.44
N PHE A 46 6.42 -17.75 11.60
CA PHE A 46 6.80 -16.61 10.79
C PHE A 46 8.19 -16.09 11.13
N ARG A 47 8.57 -16.01 12.41
CA ARG A 47 9.87 -15.47 12.86
C ARG A 47 11.05 -16.12 12.14
N GLU A 48 11.01 -17.42 11.92
CA GLU A 48 12.11 -18.16 11.29
C GLU A 48 12.14 -18.03 9.76
N ARG A 49 10.99 -17.70 9.15
CA ARG A 49 10.76 -17.80 7.70
C ARG A 49 10.81 -16.45 7.01
N VAL A 50 10.46 -15.38 7.72
CA VAL A 50 10.45 -14.03 7.15
C VAL A 50 11.84 -13.52 6.80
N TYR A 51 11.97 -12.85 5.66
CA TYR A 51 13.17 -12.10 5.26
C TYR A 51 12.77 -10.80 4.58
N LYS A 52 13.65 -9.80 4.66
CA LYS A 52 13.37 -8.46 4.11
C LYS A 52 13.84 -8.36 2.68
N LEU A 53 12.97 -7.90 1.79
CA LEU A 53 13.33 -7.64 0.40
C LEU A 53 14.41 -6.55 0.28
N GLU A 54 14.43 -5.57 1.19
CA GLU A 54 15.43 -4.49 1.18
C GLU A 54 16.84 -4.99 1.50
N GLU A 55 16.96 -6.10 2.23
CA GLU A 55 18.26 -6.74 2.55
C GLU A 55 18.76 -7.63 1.40
N ALA A 56 17.90 -7.91 0.40
CA ALA A 56 18.18 -8.80 -0.72
C ALA A 56 18.43 -8.07 -2.06
N ASP A 57 18.73 -6.76 -2.01
CA ASP A 57 18.95 -5.89 -3.18
C ASP A 57 17.78 -5.92 -4.19
N TYR A 58 16.56 -6.12 -3.67
CA TYR A 58 15.34 -6.21 -4.47
C TYR A 58 14.87 -4.84 -4.96
N LYS A 59 14.49 -4.76 -6.24
CA LYS A 59 13.90 -3.55 -6.84
C LYS A 59 12.40 -3.75 -7.09
N PRO A 60 11.52 -2.89 -6.55
CA PRO A 60 10.07 -3.02 -6.66
C PRO A 60 9.50 -2.41 -7.96
N ASP A 61 10.20 -2.52 -9.09
CA ASP A 61 9.84 -1.86 -10.36
C ASP A 61 9.23 -2.81 -11.41
N ASN A 62 9.27 -4.13 -11.16
CA ASN A 62 8.80 -5.15 -12.08
C ASN A 62 7.62 -5.93 -11.49
N TYR A 63 6.45 -5.83 -12.12
CA TYR A 63 5.22 -6.46 -11.65
C TYR A 63 5.28 -7.99 -11.65
N GLU A 64 5.83 -8.62 -12.69
CA GLU A 64 5.93 -10.07 -12.79
C GLU A 64 6.83 -10.63 -11.67
N ASN A 65 7.96 -9.97 -11.42
CA ASN A 65 8.86 -10.32 -10.33
C ASN A 65 8.19 -10.13 -8.96
N ALA A 66 7.40 -9.06 -8.78
CA ALA A 66 6.62 -8.83 -7.57
C ALA A 66 5.61 -9.95 -7.31
N VAL A 67 4.89 -10.39 -8.34
CA VAL A 67 3.96 -11.53 -8.25
C VAL A 67 4.72 -12.81 -7.88
N MET A 68 5.79 -13.14 -8.60
CA MET A 68 6.60 -14.33 -8.31
C MET A 68 7.13 -14.33 -6.87
N LYS A 69 7.59 -13.17 -6.37
CA LYS A 69 8.03 -13.00 -4.99
C LYS A 69 6.88 -13.16 -3.99
N SER A 70 5.71 -12.62 -4.28
CA SER A 70 4.54 -12.71 -3.38
C SER A 70 4.05 -14.15 -3.18
N LEU A 71 4.36 -15.04 -4.13
CA LEU A 71 4.03 -16.47 -4.07
C LEU A 71 5.05 -17.29 -3.27
N GLU A 72 6.17 -16.71 -2.84
CA GLU A 72 7.15 -17.38 -1.98
C GLU A 72 6.55 -17.59 -0.58
N TYR A 73 6.09 -18.81 -0.32
CA TYR A 73 5.56 -19.21 0.99
C TYR A 73 6.16 -20.52 1.52
N ASP A 74 6.77 -21.31 0.62
CA ASP A 74 7.42 -22.56 0.96
C ASP A 74 8.87 -22.32 1.44
N GLY A 75 9.02 -22.16 2.76
CA GLY A 75 10.31 -22.11 3.45
C GLY A 75 10.76 -20.71 3.87
N LYS A 76 10.75 -19.74 2.95
CA LYS A 76 11.03 -18.33 3.26
C LYS A 76 9.87 -17.46 2.77
N ILE A 77 9.58 -16.41 3.54
CA ILE A 77 8.46 -15.52 3.31
C ILE A 77 9.02 -14.09 3.15
N PRO A 78 9.00 -13.51 1.95
CA PRO A 78 9.45 -12.15 1.75
C PRO A 78 8.50 -11.16 2.45
N ILE A 79 9.07 -10.12 3.04
CA ILE A 79 8.34 -8.95 3.54
C ILE A 79 8.99 -7.67 3.03
N GLY A 80 8.18 -6.63 2.82
CA GLY A 80 8.65 -5.32 2.33
C GLY A 80 7.77 -4.81 1.19
N ILE A 81 8.31 -3.87 0.42
CA ILE A 81 7.64 -3.35 -0.77
C ILE A 81 7.95 -4.28 -1.94
N PHE A 82 6.93 -4.98 -2.44
CA PHE A 82 7.05 -5.87 -3.60
C PHE A 82 6.98 -5.08 -4.90
N TYR A 83 6.13 -4.06 -4.97
CA TYR A 83 5.92 -3.29 -6.17
C TYR A 83 5.54 -1.85 -5.82
N ASP A 84 6.18 -0.89 -6.47
CA ASP A 84 5.90 0.53 -6.35
C ASP A 84 6.06 1.19 -7.72
N LYS A 85 4.93 1.59 -8.31
CA LYS A 85 4.90 2.28 -9.59
C LYS A 85 3.78 3.29 -9.61
N GLU A 86 4.13 4.55 -9.88
CA GLU A 86 3.14 5.59 -10.16
C GLU A 86 2.55 5.37 -11.57
N ASN A 87 1.23 5.26 -11.65
CA ASN A 87 0.47 5.27 -12.90
C ASN A 87 -0.63 6.34 -12.81
N GLU A 88 -1.34 6.57 -13.92
CA GLU A 88 -2.50 7.46 -13.89
C GLU A 88 -3.54 6.98 -12.88
N THR A 89 -3.91 7.84 -11.94
CA THR A 89 -4.96 7.55 -10.97
C THR A 89 -6.34 7.78 -11.59
N PHE A 90 -7.37 7.17 -10.99
CA PHE A 90 -8.75 7.37 -11.43
C PHE A 90 -9.16 8.85 -11.41
N GLU A 91 -8.75 9.59 -10.36
CA GLU A 91 -9.00 11.02 -10.23
C GLU A 91 -8.32 11.82 -11.34
N SER A 92 -7.06 11.49 -11.67
CA SER A 92 -6.33 12.13 -12.75
C SER A 92 -6.97 11.84 -14.12
N ALA A 93 -7.41 10.61 -14.38
CA ALA A 93 -8.04 10.24 -15.63
C ALA A 93 -9.38 10.97 -15.84
N ILE A 94 -10.18 11.14 -14.78
CA ILE A 94 -11.52 11.76 -14.88
C ILE A 94 -11.47 13.28 -14.80
N ARG A 95 -10.64 13.84 -13.91
CA ARG A 95 -10.61 15.28 -13.61
C ARG A 95 -9.45 16.00 -14.29
N GLY A 96 -8.54 15.27 -14.92
CA GLY A 96 -7.25 15.80 -15.36
C GLY A 96 -6.38 16.22 -14.17
N LYS A 97 -5.35 17.02 -14.44
CA LYS A 97 -4.49 17.63 -13.40
C LYS A 97 -5.13 18.85 -12.72
N SER A 98 -6.33 19.22 -13.13
CA SER A 98 -7.05 20.44 -12.75
C SER A 98 -7.81 20.23 -11.44
N ASN A 99 -7.75 21.21 -10.55
CA ASN A 99 -8.62 21.21 -9.38
C ASN A 99 -10.00 21.71 -9.82
N TYR A 100 -10.85 20.82 -10.32
CA TYR A 100 -12.21 21.15 -10.77
C TYR A 100 -13.00 22.01 -9.77
N PHE A 101 -12.82 21.82 -8.45
CA PHE A 101 -13.50 22.67 -7.45
C PHE A 101 -12.97 24.11 -7.38
N LYS A 102 -11.71 24.35 -7.75
CA LYS A 102 -11.11 25.69 -7.83
C LYS A 102 -11.33 26.36 -9.18
N GLU A 103 -11.41 25.57 -10.24
CA GLU A 103 -11.41 26.08 -11.62
C GLU A 103 -12.80 26.10 -12.25
N ARG A 104 -13.82 25.51 -11.60
CA ARG A 104 -15.20 25.62 -12.08
C ARG A 104 -15.72 27.04 -11.96
N GLU A 105 -16.42 27.50 -12.99
CA GLU A 105 -17.33 28.62 -12.87
C GLU A 105 -18.50 28.21 -11.98
N ILE A 106 -18.82 29.05 -10.98
CA ILE A 106 -19.94 28.82 -10.07
C ILE A 106 -21.14 29.51 -10.71
N PRO A 107 -22.15 28.77 -11.22
CA PRO A 107 -23.33 29.39 -11.79
C PRO A 107 -24.12 30.13 -10.72
N GLU A 108 -24.79 31.22 -11.10
CA GLU A 108 -25.67 31.94 -10.18
C GLU A 108 -26.88 31.07 -9.83
N ILE A 109 -27.15 30.95 -8.53
CA ILE A 109 -28.23 30.11 -8.00
C ILE A 109 -29.59 30.53 -8.60
N GLU A 110 -29.76 31.82 -8.84
CA GLU A 110 -30.99 32.41 -9.37
C GLU A 110 -31.27 32.02 -10.83
N GLU A 111 -30.24 31.78 -11.64
CA GLU A 111 -30.39 31.29 -13.02
C GLU A 111 -30.81 29.82 -13.04
N ILE A 112 -30.20 28.98 -12.20
CA ILE A 112 -30.52 27.55 -12.12
C ILE A 112 -31.95 27.33 -11.62
N LEU A 113 -32.40 28.15 -10.68
CA LEU A 113 -33.76 28.04 -10.14
C LEU A 113 -34.83 28.45 -11.16
N LYS A 114 -34.52 29.34 -12.10
CA LYS A 114 -35.43 29.73 -13.18
C LYS A 114 -35.57 28.68 -14.28
N GLU A 115 -34.55 27.86 -14.51
CA GLU A 115 -34.60 26.77 -15.49
C GLU A 115 -35.38 25.53 -15.02
N LYS A 116 -35.60 25.38 -13.70
CA LYS A 116 -36.18 24.18 -13.09
C LYS A 116 -37.59 24.36 -12.52
N VAL A 117 -38.18 25.54 -12.67
CA VAL A 117 -39.58 25.86 -12.32
C VAL A 117 -40.29 26.34 -13.57
#